data_AF-A0A7C4EA71-F1
#
_entry.id   AF-A0A7C4EA71-F1
#
_cell.length_a   1.000
_cell.length_b   1.000
_cell.length_c   1.000
_cell.angle_alpha   90.00
_cell.angle_beta   90.00
_cell.angle_gamma   90.00
#
_symmetry.space_group_name_H-M   'P 1'
#
loop_
_entity.id
_entity.type
_entity.pdbx_description
1 polymer ?
#
loop_
_entity_poly.entity_id
_entity_poly.type
_entity_poly.pdbx_seq_one_letter_code
_entity_poly.pdbx_strand_id
1 'polypeptide(L)'
;MFGICGFCSPRFASEGAAIARRMLGGDESVGLGSDRFAFVAASGDPPLPARWAEQEGVVVAWVGHPRPPNQHGESTPAIALARAFKERGASALDSIGGDFAIAVWDRSKQRGLIAVDRIGIRQLFYARIDGGLAFASNADTLLRHPGVRREVSAQALFDYLYFHVVPGPQTIYRDVQRLPPGHFLEMAPDRGASPQAYWSMRFEEKPRTDLSGLQSHFRGLLA
;
A
#
# COMPACT_ATOMS: atom_id res chain seq x y z
N MET A 1 -4.05 -12.20 12.05
CA MET A 1 -3.05 -11.35 11.38
C MET A 1 -3.73 -10.83 10.15
N PHE A 2 -3.82 -9.51 10.00
CA PHE A 2 -4.87 -8.90 9.19
C PHE A 2 -4.28 -7.81 8.30
N GLY A 3 -4.79 -7.69 7.09
CA GLY A 3 -4.40 -6.67 6.13
C GLY A 3 -4.20 -7.21 4.72
N ILE A 4 -3.50 -6.43 3.90
CA ILE A 4 -3.08 -6.82 2.56
C ILE A 4 -1.61 -7.23 2.54
N CYS A 5 -1.28 -8.19 1.69
CA CYS A 5 0.08 -8.59 1.36
C CYS A 5 0.18 -9.14 -0.05
N GLY A 6 1.39 -9.27 -0.55
CA GLY A 6 1.63 -9.83 -1.86
C GLY A 6 3.08 -9.73 -2.28
N PHE A 7 3.33 -10.17 -3.50
CA PHE A 7 4.64 -10.05 -4.13
C PHE A 7 4.52 -10.06 -5.64
N CYS A 8 5.54 -9.53 -6.31
CA CYS A 8 5.74 -9.63 -7.74
C CYS A 8 7.15 -10.15 -7.96
N SER A 9 7.27 -11.39 -8.48
CA SER A 9 8.55 -12.00 -8.84
C SER A 9 8.33 -13.27 -9.67
N PRO A 10 9.02 -13.44 -10.82
CA PRO A 10 9.01 -14.70 -11.56
C PRO A 10 9.55 -15.89 -10.75
N ARG A 11 10.50 -15.63 -9.83
CA ARG A 11 11.20 -16.67 -9.05
C ARG A 11 10.26 -17.47 -8.14
N PHE A 12 9.22 -16.80 -7.63
CA PHE A 12 8.29 -17.34 -6.64
C PHE A 12 6.92 -17.67 -7.25
N ALA A 13 6.74 -17.49 -8.55
CA ALA A 13 5.45 -17.63 -9.23
C ALA A 13 4.79 -19.00 -9.04
N SER A 14 5.57 -20.09 -9.10
CA SER A 14 5.05 -21.47 -8.96
C SER A 14 4.54 -21.78 -7.55
N GLU A 15 5.05 -21.10 -6.53
CA GLU A 15 4.69 -21.30 -5.12
C GLU A 15 3.81 -20.17 -4.55
N GLY A 16 3.58 -19.12 -5.34
CA GLY A 16 2.46 -18.20 -5.33
C GLY A 16 1.49 -18.27 -4.16
N ALA A 17 0.47 -19.10 -4.35
CA ALA A 17 -0.63 -19.27 -3.43
C ALA A 17 -0.18 -19.82 -2.05
N ALA A 18 0.82 -20.70 -2.01
CA ALA A 18 1.34 -21.23 -0.75
C ALA A 18 2.08 -20.14 0.05
N ILE A 19 2.85 -19.30 -0.64
CA ILE A 19 3.53 -18.15 -0.03
C ILE A 19 2.50 -17.14 0.50
N ALA A 20 1.50 -16.78 -0.31
CA ALA A 20 0.45 -15.85 0.10
C ALA A 20 -0.31 -16.35 1.34
N ARG A 21 -0.71 -17.63 1.37
CA ARG A 21 -1.37 -18.24 2.54
C ARG A 21 -0.46 -18.23 3.77
N ARG A 22 0.83 -18.54 3.61
CA ARG A 22 1.81 -18.46 4.69
C ARG A 22 1.91 -17.05 5.27
N MET A 23 1.97 -16.04 4.40
CA MET A 23 2.00 -14.63 4.82
C MET A 23 0.77 -14.28 5.66
N LEU A 24 -0.44 -14.63 5.17
CA LEU A 24 -1.68 -14.36 5.89
C LEU A 24 -1.89 -15.21 7.16
N GLY A 25 -1.16 -16.32 7.31
CA GLY A 25 -1.26 -17.19 8.49
C GLY A 25 -2.27 -18.31 8.37
N GLY A 26 -2.57 -18.77 7.14
CA GLY A 26 -3.35 -19.98 6.87
C GLY A 26 -4.86 -19.80 6.74
N ASP A 27 -5.37 -18.57 6.76
CA ASP A 27 -6.80 -18.29 6.65
C ASP A 27 -7.33 -18.49 5.21
N GLU A 28 -8.55 -19.03 5.06
CA GLU A 28 -9.17 -19.38 3.76
C GLU A 28 -9.80 -18.18 3.04
N SER A 29 -9.93 -17.03 3.72
CA SER A 29 -10.53 -15.78 3.23
C SER A 29 -9.66 -15.03 2.19
N VAL A 30 -8.81 -15.74 1.45
CA VAL A 30 -7.84 -15.14 0.53
C VAL A 30 -8.49 -14.79 -0.80
N GLY A 31 -8.65 -13.50 -1.05
CA GLY A 31 -8.75 -12.99 -2.40
C GLY A 31 -7.42 -13.08 -3.13
N LEU A 32 -7.26 -14.06 -4.02
CA LEU A 32 -6.04 -14.22 -4.82
C LEU A 32 -6.22 -13.54 -6.18
N GLY A 33 -5.62 -12.37 -6.33
CA GLY A 33 -5.22 -11.89 -7.64
C GLY A 33 -3.89 -12.52 -8.00
N SER A 34 -3.90 -13.53 -8.87
CA SER A 34 -2.67 -14.21 -9.29
C SER A 34 -2.53 -14.32 -10.80
N ASP A 35 -1.34 -14.02 -11.29
CA ASP A 35 -0.88 -14.49 -12.59
C ASP A 35 0.52 -15.11 -12.47
N ARG A 36 1.21 -15.31 -13.59
CA ARG A 36 2.56 -15.88 -13.62
C ARG A 36 3.61 -15.02 -12.89
N PHE A 37 3.28 -13.84 -12.42
CA PHE A 37 4.27 -12.88 -11.92
C PHE A 37 3.91 -12.25 -10.59
N ALA A 38 2.63 -12.07 -10.28
CA ALA A 38 2.25 -11.43 -9.02
C ALA A 38 1.13 -12.15 -8.28
N PHE A 39 1.16 -11.98 -6.97
CA PHE A 39 0.13 -12.41 -6.04
C PHE A 39 -0.25 -11.22 -5.17
N VAL A 40 -1.55 -10.93 -5.10
CA VAL A 40 -2.12 -9.98 -4.15
C VAL A 40 -3.15 -10.72 -3.33
N ALA A 41 -3.07 -10.55 -2.01
CA ALA A 41 -3.87 -11.25 -1.03
C ALA A 41 -4.37 -10.28 0.05
N ALA A 42 -5.59 -10.49 0.51
CA ALA A 42 -6.22 -9.75 1.59
C ALA A 42 -6.89 -10.75 2.55
N SER A 43 -6.73 -10.55 3.86
CA SER A 43 -7.50 -11.26 4.90
C SER A 43 -7.70 -10.30 6.07
N GLY A 44 -8.88 -10.31 6.67
CA GLY A 44 -9.16 -9.42 7.79
C GLY A 44 -10.52 -9.66 8.44
N ASP A 45 -10.50 -9.94 9.74
CA ASP A 45 -11.65 -9.80 10.62
C ASP A 45 -11.79 -8.34 11.13
N PRO A 46 -12.96 -7.93 11.66
CA PRO A 46 -13.18 -6.60 12.23
C PRO A 46 -12.12 -6.21 13.29
N PRO A 47 -11.83 -4.91 13.50
CA PRO A 47 -12.64 -3.75 13.10
C PRO A 47 -12.27 -3.10 11.76
N LEU A 48 -11.16 -3.49 11.13
CA LEU A 48 -10.73 -2.94 9.84
C LEU A 48 -10.42 -4.08 8.86
N PRO A 49 -11.45 -4.68 8.25
CA PRO A 49 -11.27 -5.80 7.35
C PRO A 49 -10.50 -5.35 6.11
N ALA A 50 -9.47 -6.13 5.74
CA ALA A 50 -8.89 -6.03 4.42
C ALA A 50 -9.92 -6.50 3.39
N ARG A 51 -10.01 -5.80 2.28
CA ARG A 51 -10.97 -6.09 1.21
C ARG A 51 -10.23 -6.27 -0.09
N TRP A 52 -10.86 -6.99 -1.02
CA TRP A 52 -10.35 -7.12 -2.37
C TRP A 52 -11.53 -7.20 -3.35
N ALA A 53 -11.26 -6.84 -4.59
CA ALA A 53 -12.16 -7.07 -5.71
C ALA A 53 -11.35 -7.16 -7.01
N GLU A 54 -11.95 -7.74 -8.04
CA GLU A 54 -11.42 -7.76 -9.39
C GLU A 54 -12.43 -7.13 -10.35
N GLN A 55 -11.96 -6.23 -11.20
CA GLN A 55 -12.76 -5.60 -12.25
C GLN A 55 -11.96 -5.60 -13.55
N GLU A 56 -12.49 -6.26 -14.58
CA GLU A 56 -11.91 -6.30 -15.93
C GLU A 56 -10.42 -6.69 -15.98
N GLY A 57 -10.02 -7.68 -15.18
CA GLY A 57 -8.64 -8.16 -15.08
C GLY A 57 -7.71 -7.29 -14.24
N VAL A 58 -8.24 -6.27 -13.56
CA VAL A 58 -7.51 -5.46 -12.57
C VAL A 58 -7.94 -5.87 -11.17
N VAL A 59 -7.00 -6.38 -10.39
CA VAL A 59 -7.20 -6.76 -9.00
C VAL A 59 -6.86 -5.57 -8.12
N VAL A 60 -7.74 -5.27 -7.17
CA VAL A 60 -7.53 -4.22 -6.17
C VAL A 60 -7.74 -4.83 -4.78
N ALA A 61 -6.73 -4.71 -3.92
CA ALA A 61 -6.82 -5.06 -2.50
C ALA A 61 -6.52 -3.82 -1.66
N TRP A 62 -7.26 -3.63 -0.56
CA TRP A 62 -7.07 -2.47 0.30
C TRP A 62 -7.41 -2.72 1.76
N VAL A 63 -6.84 -1.87 2.62
CA VAL A 63 -7.26 -1.64 4.01
C VAL A 63 -7.59 -0.16 4.16
N GLY A 64 -8.59 0.17 4.98
CA GLY A 64 -9.03 1.53 5.23
C GLY A 64 -10.23 1.93 4.38
N HIS A 65 -10.41 3.24 4.18
CA HIS A 65 -11.56 3.86 3.52
C HIS A 65 -11.10 4.72 2.34
N PRO A 66 -10.60 4.10 1.24
CA PRO A 66 -10.29 4.84 0.03
C PRO A 66 -11.54 5.54 -0.51
N ARG A 67 -11.40 6.83 -0.81
CA ARG A 67 -12.44 7.68 -1.38
C ARG A 67 -12.06 8.17 -2.78
N PRO A 68 -12.23 7.35 -3.83
CA PRO A 68 -12.08 7.81 -5.20
C PRO A 68 -13.10 8.90 -5.55
N PRO A 69 -12.82 9.75 -6.55
CA PRO A 69 -13.74 10.81 -6.99
C PRO A 69 -15.03 10.21 -7.58
N ASN A 70 -16.14 10.96 -7.49
CA ASN A 70 -17.44 10.60 -8.08
C ASN A 70 -18.06 9.28 -7.58
N GLN A 71 -18.15 9.07 -6.27
CA GLN A 71 -18.89 7.94 -5.67
C GLN A 71 -20.43 8.03 -5.81
N HIS A 72 -20.94 8.86 -6.71
CA HIS A 72 -22.37 8.99 -6.94
C HIS A 72 -22.85 7.79 -7.77
N GLY A 73 -23.30 6.73 -7.08
CA GLY A 73 -23.81 5.49 -7.66
C GLY A 73 -22.98 4.26 -7.27
N GLU A 74 -23.66 3.10 -7.25
CA GLU A 74 -23.33 1.70 -6.85
C GLU A 74 -21.91 1.12 -7.07
N SER A 75 -20.92 1.89 -7.52
CA SER A 75 -19.55 1.44 -7.72
C SER A 75 -18.76 1.47 -6.41
N THR A 76 -18.35 0.29 -5.91
CA THR A 76 -17.42 0.20 -4.78
C THR A 76 -16.09 0.94 -5.07
N PRO A 77 -15.33 1.37 -4.04
CA PRO A 77 -14.04 2.02 -4.23
C PRO A 77 -13.07 1.22 -5.12
N ALA A 78 -13.14 -0.11 -5.06
CA ALA A 78 -12.33 -1.00 -5.86
C ALA A 78 -12.62 -0.90 -7.37
N ILE A 79 -13.90 -0.85 -7.75
CA ILE A 79 -14.30 -0.72 -9.17
C ILE A 79 -13.83 0.62 -9.73
N ALA A 80 -14.01 1.71 -8.98
CA ALA A 80 -13.57 3.03 -9.39
C ALA A 80 -12.04 3.11 -9.53
N LEU A 81 -11.30 2.52 -8.58
CA LEU A 81 -9.84 2.45 -8.64
C LEU A 81 -9.34 1.58 -9.81
N ALA A 82 -9.96 0.42 -10.03
CA ALA A 82 -9.60 -0.47 -11.13
C ALA A 82 -9.76 0.22 -12.50
N ARG A 83 -10.90 0.90 -12.72
CA ARG A 83 -11.15 1.68 -13.94
C ARG A 83 -10.14 2.81 -14.11
N ALA A 84 -9.96 3.64 -13.08
CA ALA A 84 -9.03 4.76 -13.11
C ALA A 84 -7.58 4.30 -13.36
N PHE A 85 -7.15 3.19 -12.75
CA PHE A 85 -5.82 2.62 -12.95
C PHE A 85 -5.63 2.09 -14.38
N LYS A 86 -6.66 1.44 -14.94
CA LYS A 86 -6.61 0.93 -16.32
C LYS A 86 -6.43 2.07 -17.34
N GLU A 87 -7.12 3.19 -17.11
CA GLU A 87 -7.08 4.40 -17.94
C GLU A 87 -5.79 5.21 -17.75
N ARG A 88 -5.38 5.47 -16.51
CA ARG A 88 -4.34 6.48 -16.17
C ARG A 88 -3.14 5.94 -15.41
N GLY A 89 -3.09 4.65 -15.09
CA GLY A 89 -2.00 4.06 -14.30
C GLY A 89 -1.88 4.72 -12.92
N ALA A 90 -0.66 5.07 -12.53
CA ALA A 90 -0.36 5.67 -11.22
C ALA A 90 -1.08 7.01 -10.97
N SER A 91 -1.40 7.79 -12.01
CA SER A 91 -2.18 9.03 -11.91
C SER A 91 -3.63 8.82 -11.46
N ALA A 92 -4.08 7.56 -11.30
CA ALA A 92 -5.33 7.28 -10.57
C ALA A 92 -5.27 7.77 -9.11
N LEU A 93 -4.08 7.80 -8.50
CA LEU A 93 -3.84 8.17 -7.10
C LEU A 93 -4.00 9.67 -6.83
N ASP A 94 -3.89 10.53 -7.84
CA ASP A 94 -3.92 11.99 -7.64
C ASP A 94 -5.28 12.44 -7.05
N SER A 95 -6.33 11.69 -7.40
CA SER A 95 -7.72 12.00 -7.07
C SER A 95 -8.29 11.23 -5.88
N ILE A 96 -7.58 10.25 -5.33
CA ILE A 96 -8.08 9.45 -4.21
C ILE A 96 -7.89 10.20 -2.88
N GLY A 97 -8.95 10.24 -2.06
CA GLY A 97 -8.91 10.70 -0.67
C GLY A 97 -9.09 9.54 0.33
N GLY A 98 -9.15 9.89 1.61
CA GLY A 98 -9.34 8.92 2.71
C GLY A 98 -8.04 8.27 3.21
N ASP A 99 -8.18 7.44 4.24
CA ASP A 99 -7.10 6.60 4.77
C ASP A 99 -7.03 5.29 3.99
N PHE A 100 -5.87 4.89 3.50
CA PHE A 100 -5.75 3.64 2.77
C PHE A 100 -4.33 3.12 2.67
N ALA A 101 -4.23 1.79 2.64
CA ALA A 101 -3.13 1.07 2.02
C ALA A 101 -3.75 0.24 0.89
N ILE A 102 -3.27 0.39 -0.34
CA ILE A 102 -3.80 -0.32 -1.50
C ILE A 102 -2.70 -1.08 -2.25
N ALA A 103 -3.11 -2.17 -2.89
CA ALA A 103 -2.37 -2.87 -3.92
C ALA A 103 -3.26 -3.02 -5.15
N VAL A 104 -2.75 -2.66 -6.32
CA VAL A 104 -3.43 -2.75 -7.60
C VAL A 104 -2.57 -3.57 -8.56
N TRP A 105 -3.17 -4.50 -9.29
CA TRP A 105 -2.48 -5.32 -10.27
C TRP A 105 -3.32 -5.50 -11.54
N ASP A 106 -2.80 -5.06 -12.69
CA ASP A 106 -3.39 -5.28 -14.01
C ASP A 106 -2.78 -6.54 -14.63
N ARG A 107 -3.57 -7.62 -14.70
CA ARG A 107 -3.13 -8.92 -15.25
C ARG A 107 -2.78 -8.84 -16.74
N SER A 108 -3.45 -7.96 -17.49
CA SER A 108 -3.23 -7.83 -18.93
C SER A 108 -1.88 -7.17 -19.24
N LYS A 109 -1.50 -6.19 -18.42
CA LYS A 109 -0.24 -5.45 -18.56
C LYS A 109 0.90 -5.99 -17.68
N GLN A 110 0.61 -7.00 -16.84
CA GLN A 110 1.55 -7.63 -15.90
C GLN A 110 2.31 -6.59 -15.07
N ARG A 111 1.56 -5.59 -14.60
CA ARG A 111 2.11 -4.49 -13.81
C ARG A 111 1.07 -3.96 -12.84
N GLY A 112 1.56 -3.37 -11.78
CA GLY A 112 0.73 -2.85 -10.70
C GLY A 112 1.45 -1.82 -9.88
N LEU A 113 0.85 -1.49 -8.73
CA LEU A 113 1.48 -0.67 -7.72
C LEU A 113 0.94 -1.00 -6.33
N ILE A 114 1.70 -0.61 -5.32
CA ILE A 114 1.22 -0.44 -3.96
C ILE A 114 1.27 1.03 -3.60
N ALA A 115 0.32 1.52 -2.81
CA ALA A 115 0.29 2.93 -2.39
C ALA A 115 -0.30 3.10 -0.99
N VAL A 116 0.21 4.09 -0.26
CA VAL A 116 -0.35 4.55 1.02
C VAL A 116 -1.00 5.91 0.85
N ASP A 117 -1.96 6.24 1.72
CA ASP A 117 -2.60 7.55 1.74
C ASP A 117 -1.63 8.71 1.95
N ARG A 118 -2.12 9.92 1.66
CA ARG A 118 -1.35 11.17 1.58
C ARG A 118 -0.49 11.46 2.81
N ILE A 119 -1.00 11.12 4.00
CA ILE A 119 -0.29 11.38 5.27
C ILE A 119 0.15 10.10 5.98
N GLY A 120 -0.09 8.93 5.37
CA GLY A 120 0.36 7.62 5.88
C GLY A 120 -0.38 7.16 7.12
N ILE A 121 -1.70 7.41 7.21
CA ILE A 121 -2.56 6.85 8.27
C ILE A 121 -2.46 5.32 8.25
N ARG A 122 -2.50 4.72 7.05
CA ARG A 122 -2.19 3.31 6.86
C ARG A 122 -0.73 3.14 6.43
N GLN A 123 -0.16 2.01 6.83
CA GLN A 123 1.22 1.67 6.54
C GLN A 123 1.28 0.54 5.51
N LEU A 124 2.32 0.59 4.68
CA LEU A 124 2.78 -0.50 3.85
C LEU A 124 4.27 -0.66 4.04
N PHE A 125 4.70 -1.91 4.10
CA PHE A 125 6.07 -2.32 4.18
C PHE A 125 6.40 -3.10 2.93
N TYR A 126 7.63 -2.94 2.45
CA TYR A 126 8.11 -3.65 1.29
C TYR A 126 9.57 -4.08 1.46
N ALA A 127 9.94 -5.12 0.73
CA ALA A 127 11.29 -5.66 0.71
C ALA A 127 11.61 -6.13 -0.71
N ARG A 128 12.85 -5.90 -1.15
CA ARG A 128 13.35 -6.51 -2.38
C ARG A 128 13.55 -8.00 -2.14
N ILE A 129 13.13 -8.80 -3.11
CA ILE A 129 13.31 -10.25 -3.14
C ILE A 129 13.95 -10.63 -4.47
N ASP A 130 14.41 -11.87 -4.60
CA ASP A 130 14.94 -12.37 -5.87
C ASP A 130 13.89 -12.23 -6.98
N GLY A 131 14.26 -11.60 -8.09
CA GLY A 131 13.36 -11.31 -9.21
C GLY A 131 12.24 -10.29 -8.96
N GLY A 132 12.22 -9.56 -7.85
CA GLY A 132 11.25 -8.46 -7.66
C GLY A 132 11.04 -7.96 -6.23
N LEU A 133 9.78 -7.91 -5.78
CA LEU A 133 9.33 -7.21 -4.58
C LEU A 133 8.30 -8.04 -3.80
N ALA A 134 8.39 -8.04 -2.47
CA ALA A 134 7.31 -8.43 -1.58
C ALA A 134 6.79 -7.22 -0.78
N PHE A 135 5.51 -7.23 -0.42
CA PHE A 135 4.89 -6.19 0.40
C PHE A 135 3.89 -6.76 1.39
N ALA A 136 3.66 -6.02 2.48
CA ALA A 136 2.54 -6.23 3.39
C ALA A 136 2.20 -4.97 4.16
N SER A 137 0.96 -4.88 4.64
CA SER A 137 0.48 -3.79 5.49
C SER A 137 1.05 -3.78 6.91
N ASN A 138 1.82 -4.81 7.29
CA ASN A 138 2.62 -4.84 8.52
C ASN A 138 3.91 -5.66 8.29
N ALA A 139 4.96 -5.34 9.05
CA ALA A 139 6.27 -5.98 8.89
C ALA A 139 6.26 -7.49 9.21
N ASP A 140 5.47 -7.93 10.19
CA ASP A 140 5.43 -9.35 10.59
C ASP A 140 4.84 -10.25 9.50
N THR A 141 3.80 -9.80 8.79
CA THR A 141 3.26 -10.46 7.60
C THR A 141 4.30 -10.54 6.49
N LEU A 142 5.05 -9.46 6.27
CA LEU A 142 6.07 -9.43 5.22
C LEU A 142 7.20 -10.44 5.49
N LEU A 143 7.64 -10.55 6.74
CA LEU A 143 8.73 -11.46 7.15
C LEU A 143 8.39 -12.94 7.02
N ARG A 144 7.13 -13.28 6.80
CA ARG A 144 6.70 -14.66 6.52
C ARG A 144 6.96 -15.06 5.06
N HIS A 145 7.29 -14.10 4.18
CA HIS A 145 7.70 -14.39 2.82
C HIS A 145 9.10 -15.02 2.81
N PRO A 146 9.33 -16.17 2.15
CA PRO A 146 10.61 -16.90 2.21
C PRO A 146 11.80 -16.12 1.65
N GLY A 147 11.56 -15.21 0.70
CA GLY A 147 12.57 -14.31 0.14
C GLY A 147 12.94 -13.11 1.02
N VAL A 148 12.28 -12.88 2.16
CA VAL A 148 12.54 -11.72 3.04
C VAL A 148 13.35 -12.17 4.26
N ARG A 149 14.53 -11.59 4.46
CA ARG A 149 15.40 -11.94 5.58
C ARG A 149 14.97 -11.26 6.87
N ARG A 150 14.90 -12.03 7.96
CA ARG A 150 14.63 -11.52 9.31
C ARG A 150 15.93 -11.08 10.01
N GLU A 151 16.64 -10.15 9.39
CA GLU A 151 17.91 -9.66 9.90
C GLU A 151 17.75 -8.26 10.51
N VAL A 152 18.09 -8.11 11.79
CA VAL A 152 18.05 -6.80 12.48
C VAL A 152 19.16 -5.91 11.95
N SER A 153 18.87 -4.61 11.77
CA SER A 153 19.85 -3.59 11.41
C SER A 153 20.50 -3.01 12.67
N ALA A 154 21.83 -3.06 12.73
CA ALA A 154 22.58 -2.42 13.83
C ALA A 154 22.34 -0.90 13.86
N GLN A 155 22.23 -0.26 12.69
CA GLN A 155 21.88 1.16 12.59
C GLN A 155 20.47 1.42 13.14
N ALA A 156 19.49 0.59 12.79
CA ALA A 156 18.13 0.78 13.29
C ALA A 156 18.03 0.58 14.81
N LEU A 157 18.84 -0.33 15.37
CA LEU A 157 18.94 -0.50 16.82
C LEU A 157 19.52 0.76 17.49
N PHE A 158 20.58 1.33 16.91
CA PHE A 158 21.13 2.61 17.36
C PHE A 158 20.08 3.72 17.28
N ASP A 159 19.40 3.86 16.14
CA ASP A 159 18.36 4.88 15.93
C ASP A 159 17.24 4.74 16.97
N TYR A 160 16.82 3.51 17.27
CA TYR A 160 15.83 3.26 18.31
C TYR A 160 16.32 3.67 19.70
N LEU A 161 17.55 3.32 20.07
CA LEU A 161 18.10 3.68 21.37
C LEU A 161 18.31 5.19 21.52
N TYR A 162 18.61 5.89 20.42
CA TYR A 162 18.85 7.34 20.40
C TYR A 162 17.55 8.16 20.31
N PHE A 163 16.63 7.79 19.44
CA PHE A 163 15.38 8.54 19.18
C PHE A 163 14.15 7.96 19.89
N HIS A 164 14.26 6.82 20.57
CA HIS A 164 13.14 6.01 21.08
C HIS A 164 12.14 5.52 20.01
N VAL A 165 12.54 5.61 18.74
CA VAL A 165 11.78 5.15 17.56
C VAL A 165 12.77 4.87 16.43
N VAL A 166 12.43 3.98 15.49
CA VAL A 166 13.16 3.88 14.22
C VAL A 166 12.51 4.85 13.22
N PRO A 167 13.21 5.92 12.79
CA PRO A 167 12.67 6.85 11.80
C PRO A 167 12.37 6.14 10.48
N GLY A 168 11.27 6.53 9.83
CA GLY A 168 10.98 6.07 8.47
C GLY A 168 11.93 6.69 7.44
N PRO A 169 12.14 6.05 6.27
CA PRO A 169 11.50 4.82 5.80
C PRO A 169 12.08 3.51 6.37
N GLN A 170 13.08 3.56 7.24
CA GLN A 170 13.72 2.39 7.82
C GLN A 170 12.77 1.65 8.77
N THR A 171 13.08 0.37 9.00
CA THR A 171 12.49 -0.44 10.06
C THR A 171 13.60 -1.08 10.88
N ILE A 172 13.26 -1.82 11.94
CA ILE A 172 14.24 -2.60 12.70
C ILE A 172 14.93 -3.66 11.83
N TYR A 173 14.30 -4.10 10.74
CA TYR A 173 14.84 -5.10 9.83
C TYR A 173 15.57 -4.42 8.67
N ARG A 174 16.75 -4.96 8.33
CA ARG A 174 17.68 -4.39 7.36
C ARG A 174 17.12 -4.23 5.96
N ASP A 175 16.37 -5.23 5.49
CA ASP A 175 15.87 -5.29 4.12
C ASP A 175 14.39 -4.88 4.00
N VAL A 176 13.77 -4.45 5.10
CA VAL A 176 12.37 -4.03 5.13
C VAL A 176 12.27 -2.53 5.29
N GLN A 177 11.56 -1.89 4.36
CA GLN A 177 11.31 -0.46 4.37
C GLN A 177 9.81 -0.20 4.49
N ARG A 178 9.45 0.87 5.21
CA ARG A 178 8.10 1.43 5.23
C ARG A 178 7.94 2.38 4.05
N LEU A 179 6.87 2.20 3.26
CA LEU A 179 6.52 3.10 2.18
C LEU A 179 6.20 4.49 2.75
N PRO A 180 6.84 5.58 2.27
CA PRO A 180 6.60 6.91 2.80
C PRO A 180 5.16 7.40 2.54
N PRO A 181 4.61 8.29 3.38
CA PRO A 181 3.31 8.93 3.16
C PRO A 181 3.17 9.54 1.75
N GLY A 182 2.01 9.41 1.12
CA GLY A 182 1.76 9.97 -0.21
C GLY A 182 2.62 9.37 -1.33
N HIS A 183 3.20 8.19 -1.11
CA HIS A 183 3.98 7.47 -2.11
C HIS A 183 3.29 6.22 -2.60
N PHE A 184 3.66 5.84 -3.82
CA PHE A 184 3.41 4.53 -4.39
C PHE A 184 4.73 3.88 -4.80
N LEU A 185 4.66 2.58 -5.09
CA LEU A 185 5.78 1.83 -5.61
C LEU A 185 5.25 0.89 -6.70
N GLU A 186 5.80 1.00 -7.91
CA GLU A 186 5.39 0.18 -9.05
C GLU A 186 5.89 -1.26 -8.89
N MET A 187 5.03 -2.19 -9.26
CA MET A 187 5.33 -3.61 -9.30
C MET A 187 5.34 -4.06 -10.76
N ALA A 188 6.45 -4.64 -11.20
CA ALA A 188 6.59 -5.29 -12.49
C ALA A 188 7.67 -6.38 -12.38
N PRO A 189 7.58 -7.46 -13.19
CA PRO A 189 8.62 -8.48 -13.22
C PRO A 189 9.99 -7.88 -13.52
N ASP A 190 11.02 -8.35 -12.80
CA ASP A 190 12.43 -8.01 -13.06
C ASP A 190 12.79 -6.52 -13.02
N ARG A 191 11.91 -5.68 -12.48
CA ARG A 191 12.14 -4.23 -12.35
C ARG A 191 12.47 -3.86 -10.92
N GLY A 192 13.60 -3.18 -10.75
CA GLY A 192 13.91 -2.50 -9.50
C GLY A 192 12.85 -1.45 -9.19
N ALA A 193 12.22 -1.55 -8.04
CA ALA A 193 11.21 -0.59 -7.61
C ALA A 193 11.82 0.46 -6.66
N SER A 194 11.45 1.71 -6.88
CA SER A 194 11.76 2.86 -6.01
C SER A 194 10.46 3.58 -5.67
N PRO A 195 10.24 3.99 -4.40
CA PRO A 195 9.08 4.80 -4.04
C PRO A 195 9.00 6.08 -4.87
N GLN A 196 7.79 6.43 -5.32
CA GLN A 196 7.49 7.66 -6.05
C GLN A 196 6.38 8.41 -5.32
N ALA A 197 6.55 9.71 -5.09
CA ALA A 197 5.51 10.55 -4.51
C ALA A 197 4.42 10.80 -5.57
N TYR A 198 3.17 10.47 -5.26
CA TYR A 198 2.01 10.99 -6.00
C TYR A 198 1.41 12.22 -5.30
N TRP A 199 1.74 12.41 -4.03
CA TRP A 199 1.33 13.58 -3.26
C TRP A 199 2.44 14.02 -2.31
N SER A 200 2.57 15.34 -2.14
CA SER A 200 3.45 15.94 -1.13
C SER A 200 2.72 17.11 -0.48
N MET A 201 2.84 17.24 0.84
CA MET A 201 2.31 18.40 1.54
C MET A 201 3.11 19.63 1.10
N ARG A 202 2.43 20.60 0.52
CA ARG A 202 3.00 21.92 0.24
C ARG A 202 2.39 22.91 1.21
N PHE A 203 3.23 23.49 2.06
CA PHE A 203 2.82 24.59 2.90
C PHE A 203 3.01 25.89 2.10
N GLU A 204 1.89 26.51 1.74
CA GLU A 204 1.86 27.83 1.13
C GLU A 204 1.32 28.81 2.17
N GLU A 205 2.17 29.73 2.63
CA GLU A 205 1.76 30.76 3.57
C GLU A 205 0.78 31.71 2.87
N LYS A 206 -0.49 31.61 3.27
CA LYS A 206 -1.53 32.53 2.79
C LYS A 206 -1.38 33.89 3.48
N PRO A 207 -1.74 35.01 2.81
CA PRO A 207 -1.77 36.32 3.45
C PRO A 207 -2.61 36.28 4.72
N ARG A 208 -2.13 36.94 5.78
CA ARG A 208 -2.83 36.98 7.06
C ARG A 208 -4.20 37.66 6.89
N THR A 209 -5.26 36.87 6.99
CA THR A 209 -6.62 37.36 7.26
C THR A 209 -6.78 37.66 8.75
N ASP A 210 -7.85 38.36 9.11
CA ASP A 210 -8.21 38.58 10.50
C ASP A 210 -8.61 37.26 11.19
N LEU A 211 -8.50 37.23 12.52
CA LEU A 211 -8.80 36.03 13.30
C LEU A 211 -10.24 35.53 13.07
N SER A 212 -11.20 36.44 12.86
CA SER A 212 -12.60 36.10 12.62
C SER A 212 -12.78 35.33 11.31
N GLY A 213 -12.10 35.76 10.24
CA GLY A 213 -12.08 35.06 8.96
C GLY A 213 -11.44 33.67 9.07
N LEU A 214 -10.32 33.55 9.78
CA LEU A 214 -9.67 32.26 10.03
C LEU A 214 -10.53 31.31 10.86
N GLN A 215 -11.19 31.80 11.91
CA GLN A 215 -12.10 31.03 12.76
C GLN A 215 -13.30 30.50 11.97
N SER A 216 -13.90 31.35 11.14
CA SER A 216 -15.04 30.97 10.29
C SER A 216 -14.64 29.92 9.27
N HIS A 217 -13.49 30.10 8.60
CA HIS A 217 -12.96 29.12 7.66
C HIS A 217 -12.65 27.78 8.34
N PHE A 218 -11.97 27.78 9.49
CA PHE A 218 -11.66 26.56 10.24
C PHE A 218 -12.92 25.80 10.64
N ARG A 219 -13.94 26.49 11.14
CA ARG A 219 -15.24 25.86 11.46
C ARG A 219 -15.91 25.27 10.23
N GLY A 220 -15.80 25.93 9.07
CA GLY A 220 -16.30 25.42 7.80
C GLY A 220 -15.59 24.14 7.32
N LEU A 221 -14.35 23.89 7.75
CA LEU A 221 -13.62 22.65 7.42
C LEU A 221 -14.00 21.46 8.33
N LEU A 222 -14.61 21.72 9.49
CA LEU A 222 -15.01 20.69 10.45
C LEU A 222 -16.46 20.20 10.25
N ALA A 223 -17.27 20.98 9.52
CA ALA A 223 -18.68 20.68 9.22
C ALA A 223 -18.80 19.72 8.03
#